data_AF-A0AAD4QSZ6-F1
#
_entry.id   AF-A0AAD4QSZ6-F1
#
_cell.length_a   1.000
_cell.length_b   1.000
_cell.length_c   1.000
_cell.angle_alpha   90.00
_cell.angle_beta   90.00
_cell.angle_gamma   90.00
#
_symmetry.space_group_name_H-M   'P 1'
#
loop_
_entity.id
_entity.type
_entity.pdbx_description
1 polymer ?
#
loop_
_entity_poly.entity_id
_entity_poly.type
_entity_poly.pdbx_seq_one_letter_code
_entity_poly.pdbx_strand_id
1 'polypeptide(L)'
;MIAPFPPEEEDAIIHSRITNDERALRRVVKKFSNYTAIAYSQVDPDVSDPSNTAVEDAREAFLLELSSFNLQLKKAVMVCEAEVRQVEEYYRERQRIEDEHGSLKGQIEQLKTSLEHAQVERRRKIEYDSFAEKINTLPSRVELERSIQLLENDMAAIRADQEAQSRHLQSQRASLISIISDLGSLRLITKDTEAEPSHPGTPDLDAATSEMDVSRLSPAVAALNEDDEKEEGEEGEKEEGEAEEGEKRQEDGQSSDDIPLSTTLNPRARIFVLSRNSAPVTPPPRSHFNPTGSGPPSMVSHHPQSKSDDDIEMGELAEEREPLRVKKKLRREELEEGEASDESSELSDPPDD
;
A
#
# COMPACT_ATOMS: atom_id res chain seq x y z
N MET A 1 -4.24 60.53 -25.75
CA MET A 1 -3.31 59.53 -25.18
C MET A 1 -3.53 58.24 -25.96
N ILE A 2 -2.47 57.52 -26.30
CA ILE A 2 -2.58 56.19 -26.93
C ILE A 2 -2.53 55.18 -25.78
N ALA A 3 -3.43 54.19 -25.78
CA ALA A 3 -3.39 53.12 -24.78
C ALA A 3 -2.15 52.22 -25.03
N PRO A 4 -1.51 51.68 -23.99
CA PRO A 4 -0.50 50.63 -24.18
C PRO A 4 -1.15 49.43 -24.87
N PHE A 5 -0.38 48.72 -25.70
CA PHE A 5 -0.86 47.50 -26.36
C PHE A 5 -0.87 46.34 -25.34
N PRO A 6 -1.72 45.32 -25.53
CA PRO A 6 -1.63 44.10 -24.72
C PRO A 6 -0.30 43.38 -25.00
N PRO A 7 0.31 42.71 -24.01
CA PRO A 7 1.67 42.18 -24.13
C PRO A 7 1.84 41.17 -25.28
N GLU A 8 0.81 40.39 -25.59
CA GLU A 8 0.80 39.45 -26.72
C GLU A 8 0.89 40.16 -28.09
N GLU A 9 0.29 41.34 -28.23
CA GLU A 9 0.43 42.17 -29.44
C GLU A 9 1.81 42.87 -29.48
N GLU A 10 2.34 43.28 -28.33
CA GLU A 10 3.70 43.85 -28.26
C GLU A 10 4.76 42.82 -28.67
N ASP A 11 4.69 41.59 -28.14
CA ASP A 11 5.57 40.48 -28.54
C ASP A 11 5.39 40.11 -30.02
N ALA A 12 4.16 40.08 -30.55
CA ALA A 12 3.94 39.85 -31.98
C ALA A 12 4.57 40.95 -32.87
N ILE A 13 4.46 42.22 -32.46
CA ILE A 13 5.08 43.37 -33.15
C ILE A 13 6.61 43.31 -33.03
N ILE A 14 7.16 42.92 -31.89
CA ILE A 14 8.59 42.74 -31.65
C ILE A 14 9.13 41.59 -32.52
N HIS A 15 8.48 40.44 -32.51
CA HIS A 15 8.84 39.28 -33.32
C HIS A 15 8.81 39.61 -34.83
N SER A 16 7.78 40.31 -35.29
CA SER A 16 7.68 40.81 -36.68
C SER A 16 8.84 41.75 -37.05
N ARG A 17 9.23 42.66 -36.15
CA ARG A 17 10.36 43.58 -36.36
C ARG A 17 11.74 42.92 -36.28
N ILE A 18 11.88 41.82 -35.54
CA ILE A 18 13.13 41.05 -35.43
C ILE A 18 13.32 40.15 -36.65
N THR A 19 12.25 39.51 -37.12
CA THR A 19 12.30 38.60 -38.28
C THR A 19 12.44 39.33 -39.62
N ASN A 20 11.80 40.49 -39.78
CA ASN A 20 11.87 41.29 -41.02
C ASN A 20 13.06 42.29 -41.02
N ASP A 21 14.30 41.80 -41.09
CA ASP A 21 15.50 42.67 -41.22
C ASP A 21 15.66 43.29 -42.63
N GLU A 22 14.84 44.31 -42.90
CA GLU A 22 14.95 45.18 -44.06
C GLU A 22 16.30 45.93 -44.16
N ARG A 23 17.19 45.91 -43.14
CA ARG A 23 18.49 46.60 -43.23
C ARG A 23 19.35 46.04 -44.37
N ALA A 24 19.28 44.72 -44.63
CA ALA A 24 19.99 44.11 -45.75
C ALA A 24 19.47 44.60 -47.10
N LEU A 25 18.14 44.59 -47.30
CA LEU A 25 17.51 45.13 -48.51
C LEU A 25 17.86 46.61 -48.71
N ARG A 26 17.85 47.42 -47.65
CA ARG A 26 18.28 48.83 -47.70
C ARG A 26 19.74 49.01 -48.11
N ARG A 27 20.66 48.09 -47.76
CA ARG A 27 22.06 48.13 -48.24
C ARG A 27 22.14 47.80 -49.73
N VAL A 28 21.44 46.76 -50.20
CA VAL A 28 21.36 46.40 -51.63
C VAL A 28 20.86 47.58 -52.45
N VAL A 29 19.76 48.21 -52.04
CA VAL A 29 19.19 49.39 -52.72
C VAL A 29 20.19 50.56 -52.72
N LYS A 30 20.86 50.85 -51.59
CA LYS A 30 21.86 51.93 -51.53
C LYS A 30 23.06 51.66 -52.44
N LYS A 31 23.52 50.41 -52.55
CA LYS A 31 24.59 50.01 -53.48
C LYS A 31 24.15 50.14 -54.94
N PHE A 32 22.92 49.73 -55.26
CA PHE A 32 22.32 49.90 -56.59
C PHE A 32 22.25 51.38 -56.99
N SER A 33 21.67 52.24 -56.15
CA SER A 33 21.61 53.68 -56.39
C SER A 33 22.99 54.28 -56.64
N ASN A 34 24.00 53.91 -55.84
CA ASN A 34 25.38 54.36 -56.01
C ASN A 34 25.98 53.94 -57.36
N TYR A 35 25.81 52.67 -57.75
CA TYR A 35 26.23 52.18 -59.07
C TYR A 35 25.56 52.96 -60.21
N THR A 36 24.23 53.13 -60.17
CA THR A 36 23.51 53.88 -61.21
C THR A 36 23.93 55.34 -61.29
N ALA A 37 24.21 56.00 -60.16
CA ALA A 37 24.67 57.38 -60.15
C ALA A 37 26.06 57.53 -60.82
N ILE A 38 27.00 56.63 -60.54
CA ILE A 38 28.35 56.67 -61.12
C ILE A 38 28.33 56.29 -62.61
N ALA A 39 27.50 55.32 -63.00
CA ALA A 39 27.36 54.87 -64.39
C ALA A 39 26.67 55.91 -65.29
N TYR A 40 25.57 56.54 -64.83
CA TYR A 40 24.83 57.52 -65.63
C TYR A 40 25.37 58.96 -65.55
N SER A 41 26.37 59.24 -64.72
CA SER A 41 27.02 60.57 -64.67
C SER A 41 28.03 60.81 -65.80
N GLN A 42 28.36 59.80 -66.63
CA GLN A 42 29.40 59.88 -67.66
C GLN A 42 28.84 60.25 -69.03
N VAL A 43 28.19 61.42 -69.11
CA VAL A 43 27.54 61.92 -70.34
C VAL A 43 28.48 62.83 -71.17
N ASP A 44 29.55 63.36 -70.57
CA ASP A 44 30.55 64.18 -71.27
C ASP A 44 31.63 63.28 -71.94
N PRO A 45 31.87 63.42 -73.27
CA PRO A 45 32.48 62.35 -74.06
C PRO A 45 34.01 62.40 -74.27
N ASP A 46 34.79 63.12 -73.45
CA ASP A 46 36.19 63.50 -73.80
C ASP A 46 37.22 63.45 -72.65
N VAL A 47 37.29 62.34 -71.89
CA VAL A 47 38.46 61.99 -71.04
C VAL A 47 38.67 60.47 -71.00
N SER A 48 39.90 60.00 -71.20
CA SER A 48 40.26 58.56 -71.17
C SER A 48 40.59 58.00 -69.78
N ASP A 49 39.80 57.01 -69.33
CA ASP A 49 40.22 55.85 -68.53
C ASP A 49 40.66 55.95 -67.03
N PRO A 50 40.17 56.90 -66.20
CA PRO A 50 40.09 56.68 -64.75
C PRO A 50 38.65 56.45 -64.24
N SER A 51 37.63 56.69 -65.07
CA SER A 51 36.21 56.62 -64.67
C SER A 51 35.60 55.22 -64.79
N ASN A 52 36.23 54.36 -65.60
CA ASN A 52 35.75 53.02 -65.94
C ASN A 52 35.94 52.03 -64.77
N THR A 53 37.10 52.08 -64.11
CA THR A 53 37.38 51.30 -62.89
C THR A 53 36.39 51.61 -61.77
N ALA A 54 36.07 52.89 -61.53
CA ALA A 54 35.10 53.29 -60.51
C ALA A 54 33.65 52.81 -60.79
N VAL A 55 33.29 52.57 -62.06
CA VAL A 55 32.00 51.96 -62.44
C VAL A 55 32.00 50.47 -62.14
N GLU A 56 33.07 49.76 -62.50
CA GLU A 56 33.19 48.32 -62.23
C GLU A 56 33.35 48.02 -60.72
N ASP A 57 34.13 48.80 -59.97
CA ASP A 57 34.20 48.74 -58.50
C ASP A 57 32.80 48.89 -57.86
N ALA A 58 32.00 49.85 -58.34
CA ALA A 58 30.64 50.07 -57.85
C ALA A 58 29.67 48.94 -58.25
N ARG A 59 29.87 48.33 -59.42
CA ARG A 59 29.12 47.17 -59.93
C ARG A 59 29.43 45.92 -59.10
N GLU A 60 30.70 45.59 -58.88
CA GLU A 60 31.13 44.47 -58.05
C GLU A 60 30.61 44.64 -56.62
N ALA A 61 30.75 45.84 -56.04
CA ALA A 61 30.22 46.15 -54.71
C ALA A 61 28.68 46.03 -54.60
N PHE A 62 27.94 46.17 -55.70
CA PHE A 62 26.50 45.86 -55.76
C PHE A 62 26.23 44.36 -55.90
N LEU A 63 26.95 43.66 -56.78
CA LEU A 63 26.80 42.21 -56.99
C LEU A 63 27.17 41.40 -55.73
N LEU A 64 28.15 41.85 -54.95
CA LEU A 64 28.53 41.26 -53.66
C LEU A 64 27.44 41.44 -52.59
N GLU A 65 26.84 42.64 -52.45
CA GLU A 65 25.73 42.83 -51.51
C GLU A 65 24.46 42.08 -51.96
N LEU A 66 24.18 42.02 -53.27
CA LEU A 66 23.05 41.28 -53.84
C LEU A 66 23.18 39.77 -53.64
N SER A 67 24.36 39.19 -53.86
CA SER A 67 24.62 37.77 -53.60
C SER A 67 24.63 37.43 -52.12
N SER A 68 25.14 38.32 -51.26
CA SER A 68 25.03 38.23 -49.80
C SER A 68 23.56 38.22 -49.35
N PHE A 69 22.72 39.11 -49.88
CA PHE A 69 21.28 39.15 -49.60
C PHE A 69 20.55 37.89 -50.11
N ASN A 70 20.91 37.37 -51.28
CA ASN A 70 20.36 36.09 -51.77
C ASN A 70 20.71 34.90 -50.85
N LEU A 71 21.92 34.89 -50.28
CA LEU A 71 22.33 33.89 -49.28
C LEU A 71 21.56 34.07 -47.96
N GLN A 72 21.32 35.31 -47.51
CA GLN A 72 20.50 35.59 -46.32
C GLN A 72 19.06 35.10 -46.49
N LEU A 73 18.44 35.32 -47.65
CA LEU A 73 17.09 34.81 -47.95
C LEU A 73 17.04 33.27 -47.96
N LYS A 74 18.04 32.61 -48.56
CA LYS A 74 18.15 31.14 -48.51
C LYS A 74 18.28 30.61 -47.08
N LYS A 75 19.10 31.27 -46.25
CA LYS A 75 19.21 30.93 -44.82
C LYS A 75 17.87 31.08 -44.11
N ALA A 76 17.13 32.16 -44.35
CA ALA A 76 15.84 32.39 -43.71
C ALA A 76 14.82 31.28 -44.05
N VAL A 77 14.72 30.87 -45.33
CA VAL A 77 13.87 29.75 -45.75
C VAL A 77 14.27 28.45 -45.04
N MET A 78 15.56 28.11 -44.99
CA MET A 78 16.04 26.91 -44.29
C MET A 78 15.75 26.94 -42.78
N VAL A 79 15.75 28.11 -42.15
CA VAL A 79 15.37 28.29 -40.74
C VAL A 79 13.87 28.03 -40.56
N CYS A 80 12.99 28.65 -41.37
CA CYS A 80 11.55 28.42 -41.28
C CYS A 80 11.17 26.94 -41.54
N GLU A 81 11.84 26.27 -42.48
CA GLU A 81 11.66 24.82 -42.66
C GLU A 81 12.13 24.01 -41.44
N ALA A 82 13.19 24.42 -40.75
CA ALA A 82 13.67 23.75 -39.53
C ALA A 82 12.70 23.98 -38.36
N GLU A 83 12.18 25.19 -38.21
CA GLU A 83 11.16 25.56 -37.21
C GLU A 83 9.88 24.73 -37.38
N VAL A 84 9.38 24.56 -38.62
CA VAL A 84 8.22 23.70 -38.90
C VAL A 84 8.45 22.25 -38.47
N ARG A 85 9.59 21.65 -38.85
CA ARG A 85 9.95 20.27 -38.43
C ARG A 85 10.07 20.16 -36.90
N GLN A 86 10.68 21.15 -36.26
CA GLN A 86 10.87 21.16 -34.81
C GLN A 86 9.53 21.27 -34.06
N VAL A 87 8.59 22.08 -34.57
CA VAL A 87 7.22 22.18 -34.05
C VAL A 87 6.45 20.87 -34.21
N GLU A 88 6.59 20.15 -35.34
CA GLU A 88 6.01 18.82 -35.51
C GLU A 88 6.53 17.82 -34.47
N GLU A 89 7.84 17.75 -34.23
CA GLU A 89 8.40 16.84 -33.21
C GLU A 89 7.96 17.23 -31.79
N TYR A 90 7.86 18.53 -31.46
CA TYR A 90 7.29 18.96 -30.17
C TYR A 90 5.85 18.51 -29.99
N TYR A 91 5.01 18.53 -31.03
CA TYR A 91 3.64 18.01 -30.94
C TYR A 91 3.60 16.49 -30.72
N ARG A 92 4.51 15.73 -31.35
CA ARG A 92 4.62 14.28 -31.15
C ARG A 92 5.11 13.92 -29.74
N GLU A 93 6.16 14.58 -29.26
CA GLU A 93 6.70 14.36 -27.91
C GLU A 93 5.67 14.74 -26.84
N ARG A 94 4.96 15.87 -27.01
CA ARG A 94 3.87 16.28 -26.12
C ARG A 94 2.74 15.24 -26.08
N GLN A 95 2.38 14.64 -27.22
CA GLN A 95 1.38 13.57 -27.24
C GLN A 95 1.88 12.34 -26.47
N ARG A 96 3.13 11.89 -26.69
CA ARG A 96 3.70 10.75 -25.97
C ARG A 96 3.69 10.98 -24.46
N ILE A 97 4.01 12.20 -24.01
CA ILE A 97 4.00 12.58 -22.59
C ILE A 97 2.59 12.54 -22.01
N GLU A 98 1.56 12.98 -22.73
CA GLU A 98 0.16 12.91 -22.26
C GLU A 98 -0.36 11.45 -22.23
N ASP A 99 0.00 10.62 -23.22
CA ASP A 99 -0.33 9.19 -23.24
C ASP A 99 0.32 8.45 -22.06
N GLU A 100 1.59 8.77 -21.75
CA GLU A 100 2.35 8.25 -20.61
C GLU A 100 1.76 8.73 -19.27
N HIS A 101 1.38 10.01 -19.16
CA HIS A 101 0.71 10.61 -18.01
C HIS A 101 -0.69 9.98 -17.75
N GLY A 102 -1.44 9.68 -18.80
CA GLY A 102 -2.70 8.93 -18.73
C GLY A 102 -2.50 7.50 -18.23
N SER A 103 -1.47 6.81 -18.73
CA SER A 103 -1.09 5.46 -18.27
C SER A 103 -0.69 5.45 -16.79
N LEU A 104 0.14 6.40 -16.36
CA LEU A 104 0.59 6.51 -14.96
C LEU A 104 -0.59 6.81 -14.01
N LYS A 105 -1.53 7.67 -14.42
CA LYS A 105 -2.78 7.90 -13.66
C LYS A 105 -3.61 6.62 -13.51
N GLY A 106 -3.77 5.85 -14.59
CA GLY A 106 -4.46 4.56 -14.53
C GLY A 106 -3.81 3.56 -13.58
N GLN A 107 -2.48 3.49 -13.58
CA GLN A 107 -1.71 2.67 -12.63
C GLN A 107 -1.86 3.13 -11.18
N ILE A 108 -1.92 4.45 -10.93
CA ILE A 108 -2.15 5.01 -9.58
C ILE A 108 -3.53 4.62 -9.04
N GLU A 109 -4.60 4.72 -9.84
CA GLU A 109 -5.94 4.28 -9.40
C GLU A 109 -6.02 2.75 -9.19
N GLN A 110 -5.36 1.96 -10.03
CA GLN A 110 -5.24 0.51 -9.80
C GLN A 110 -4.50 0.19 -8.49
N LEU A 111 -3.42 0.91 -8.17
CA LEU A 111 -2.68 0.72 -6.92
C LEU A 111 -3.48 1.19 -5.69
N LYS A 112 -4.26 2.27 -5.79
CA LYS A 112 -5.19 2.71 -4.72
C LYS A 112 -6.24 1.64 -4.40
N THR A 113 -6.95 1.12 -5.41
CA THR A 113 -7.97 0.07 -5.20
C THR A 113 -7.36 -1.23 -4.66
N SER A 114 -6.16 -1.61 -5.12
CA SER A 114 -5.43 -2.76 -4.57
C SER A 114 -4.98 -2.55 -3.12
N LEU A 115 -4.61 -1.32 -2.74
CA LEU A 115 -4.25 -0.96 -1.37
C LEU A 115 -5.47 -1.00 -0.45
N GLU A 116 -6.62 -0.46 -0.89
CA GLU A 116 -7.88 -0.52 -0.15
C GLU A 116 -8.30 -1.97 0.11
N HIS A 117 -8.28 -2.83 -0.92
CA HIS A 117 -8.57 -4.26 -0.77
C HIS A 117 -7.66 -4.91 0.27
N ALA A 118 -6.34 -4.67 0.20
CA ALA A 118 -5.38 -5.22 1.16
C ALA A 118 -5.60 -4.70 2.59
N GLN A 119 -6.05 -3.45 2.76
CA GLN A 119 -6.43 -2.89 4.07
C GLN A 119 -7.73 -3.50 4.63
N VAL A 120 -8.72 -3.77 3.76
CA VAL A 120 -9.96 -4.49 4.14
C VAL A 120 -9.65 -5.93 4.53
N GLU A 121 -8.81 -6.63 3.77
CA GLU A 121 -8.35 -7.99 4.08
C GLU A 121 -7.59 -8.03 5.42
N ARG A 122 -6.68 -7.06 5.65
CA ARG A 122 -5.96 -6.93 6.93
C ARG A 122 -6.89 -6.68 8.12
N ARG A 123 -7.92 -5.83 7.98
CA ARG A 123 -8.93 -5.59 9.04
C ARG A 123 -9.68 -6.87 9.39
N ARG A 124 -10.25 -7.54 8.38
CA ARG A 124 -10.93 -8.84 8.53
C ARG A 124 -10.04 -9.89 9.18
N LYS A 125 -8.74 -9.93 8.84
CA LYS A 125 -7.80 -10.85 9.47
C LYS A 125 -7.62 -10.55 10.97
N ILE A 126 -7.43 -9.28 11.34
CA ILE A 126 -7.32 -8.87 12.75
C ILE A 126 -8.61 -9.19 13.53
N GLU A 127 -9.77 -9.01 12.90
CA GLU A 127 -11.06 -9.45 13.46
C GLU A 127 -11.07 -10.96 13.71
N TYR A 128 -10.74 -11.80 12.72
CA TYR A 128 -10.64 -13.26 12.86
C TYR A 128 -9.63 -13.69 13.93
N ASP A 129 -8.45 -13.08 13.97
CA ASP A 129 -7.43 -13.35 14.99
C ASP A 129 -7.98 -13.03 16.40
N SER A 130 -8.71 -11.91 16.57
CA SER A 130 -9.37 -11.56 17.84
C SER A 130 -10.54 -12.49 18.23
N PHE A 131 -11.25 -13.06 17.25
CA PHE A 131 -12.26 -14.10 17.49
C PHE A 131 -11.61 -15.43 17.88
N ALA A 132 -10.48 -15.79 17.26
CA ALA A 132 -9.71 -16.98 17.61
C ALA A 132 -9.17 -16.89 19.05
N GLU A 133 -8.65 -15.73 19.47
CA GLU A 133 -8.25 -15.50 20.87
C GLU A 133 -9.41 -15.71 21.85
N LYS A 134 -10.59 -15.14 21.56
CA LYS A 134 -11.81 -15.33 22.39
C LYS A 134 -12.28 -16.79 22.41
N ILE A 135 -12.18 -17.52 21.30
CA ILE A 135 -12.53 -18.95 21.24
C ILE A 135 -11.53 -19.78 22.07
N ASN A 136 -10.25 -19.41 22.06
CA ASN A 136 -9.20 -20.11 22.81
C ASN A 136 -9.27 -19.92 24.34
N THR A 137 -10.08 -19.00 24.87
CA THR A 137 -10.35 -18.90 26.32
C THR A 137 -11.49 -19.80 26.79
N LEU A 138 -12.27 -20.38 25.87
CA LEU A 138 -13.34 -21.30 26.18
C LEU A 138 -12.81 -22.75 26.31
N PRO A 139 -13.43 -23.62 27.14
CA PRO A 139 -13.07 -25.03 27.21
C PRO A 139 -13.26 -25.69 25.84
N SER A 140 -12.41 -26.66 25.49
CA SER A 140 -12.53 -27.29 24.18
C SER A 140 -13.83 -28.08 24.08
N ARG A 141 -14.39 -28.16 22.87
CA ARG A 141 -15.65 -28.88 22.62
C ARG A 141 -15.63 -30.32 23.15
N VAL A 142 -14.49 -31.01 23.05
CA VAL A 142 -14.30 -32.39 23.52
C VAL A 142 -14.30 -32.50 25.05
N GLU A 143 -13.80 -31.49 25.75
CA GLU A 143 -13.86 -31.42 27.22
C GLU A 143 -15.28 -31.14 27.71
N LEU A 144 -16.02 -30.24 27.03
CA LEU A 144 -17.42 -29.98 27.31
C LEU A 144 -18.30 -31.21 27.05
N GLU A 145 -18.10 -31.90 25.91
CA GLU A 145 -18.79 -33.16 25.59
C GLU A 145 -18.49 -34.28 26.61
N ARG A 146 -17.24 -34.38 27.09
CA ARG A 146 -16.89 -35.28 28.20
C ARG A 146 -17.59 -34.88 29.50
N SER A 147 -17.64 -33.59 29.83
CA SER A 147 -18.29 -33.10 31.05
C SER A 147 -19.80 -33.38 31.04
N ILE A 148 -20.46 -33.25 29.89
CA ILE A 148 -21.86 -33.62 29.70
C ILE A 148 -22.05 -35.13 29.93
N GLN A 149 -21.23 -35.98 29.29
CA GLN A 149 -21.31 -37.45 29.45
C GLN A 149 -21.11 -37.92 30.90
N LEU A 150 -20.26 -37.25 31.68
CA LEU A 150 -20.08 -37.53 33.11
C LEU A 150 -21.34 -37.16 33.90
N LEU A 151 -21.88 -35.95 33.71
CA LEU A 151 -23.11 -35.50 34.36
C LEU A 151 -24.34 -36.37 33.99
N GLU A 152 -24.42 -36.83 32.75
CA GLU A 152 -25.47 -37.76 32.31
C GLU A 152 -25.37 -39.14 32.99
N ASN A 153 -24.15 -39.65 33.18
CA ASN A 153 -23.89 -40.88 33.91
C ASN A 153 -24.22 -40.75 35.40
N ASP A 154 -23.78 -39.65 36.04
CA ASP A 154 -24.06 -39.37 37.45
C ASP A 154 -25.58 -39.20 37.69
N MET A 155 -26.30 -38.52 36.79
CA MET A 155 -27.77 -38.46 36.81
C MET A 155 -28.41 -39.85 36.67
N ALA A 156 -27.88 -40.73 35.82
CA ALA A 156 -28.40 -42.08 35.65
C ALA A 156 -28.18 -42.94 36.91
N ALA A 157 -27.00 -42.82 37.54
CA ALA A 157 -26.69 -43.50 38.80
C ALA A 157 -27.61 -43.03 39.94
N ILE A 158 -27.76 -41.70 40.13
CA ILE A 158 -28.65 -41.12 41.15
C ILE A 158 -30.10 -41.59 40.97
N ARG A 159 -30.60 -41.67 39.72
CA ARG A 159 -31.94 -42.19 39.42
C ARG A 159 -32.08 -43.67 39.76
N ALA A 160 -31.06 -44.49 39.47
CA ALA A 160 -31.06 -45.91 39.81
C ALA A 160 -31.05 -46.15 41.33
N ASP A 161 -30.24 -45.39 42.08
CA ASP A 161 -30.21 -45.44 43.55
C ASP A 161 -31.52 -44.95 44.16
N GLN A 162 -32.12 -43.87 43.64
CA GLN A 162 -33.44 -43.40 44.07
C GLN A 162 -34.53 -44.44 43.80
N GLU A 163 -34.47 -45.15 42.67
CA GLU A 163 -35.40 -46.25 42.40
C GLU A 163 -35.18 -47.43 43.36
N ALA A 164 -33.93 -47.81 43.63
CA ALA A 164 -33.59 -48.87 44.58
C ALA A 164 -34.07 -48.54 46.00
N GLN A 165 -33.85 -47.30 46.47
CA GLN A 165 -34.35 -46.81 47.75
C GLN A 165 -35.89 -46.78 47.78
N SER A 166 -36.55 -46.34 46.72
CA SER A 166 -38.02 -46.34 46.60
C SER A 166 -38.59 -47.76 46.68
N ARG A 167 -38.01 -48.71 45.92
CA ARG A 167 -38.37 -50.14 45.99
C ARG A 167 -38.14 -50.72 47.40
N HIS A 168 -37.05 -50.35 48.07
CA HIS A 168 -36.76 -50.79 49.44
C HIS A 168 -37.75 -50.23 50.47
N LEU A 169 -38.07 -48.93 50.40
CA LEU A 169 -39.06 -48.31 51.28
C LEU A 169 -40.46 -48.88 51.07
N GLN A 170 -40.82 -49.19 49.82
CA GLN A 170 -42.09 -49.88 49.49
C GLN A 170 -42.13 -51.30 50.07
N SER A 171 -41.04 -52.08 50.02
CA SER A 171 -40.99 -53.42 50.60
C SER A 171 -41.00 -53.41 52.13
N GLN A 172 -40.32 -52.46 52.78
CA GLN A 172 -40.44 -52.22 54.22
C GLN A 172 -41.89 -51.87 54.60
N ARG A 173 -42.53 -50.95 53.87
CA ARG A 173 -43.93 -50.54 54.11
C ARG A 173 -44.90 -51.72 53.95
N ALA A 174 -44.72 -52.55 52.93
CA ALA A 174 -45.53 -53.76 52.74
C ALA A 174 -45.33 -54.79 53.88
N SER A 175 -44.08 -55.00 54.32
CA SER A 175 -43.76 -55.87 55.45
C SER A 175 -44.40 -55.39 56.76
N LEU A 176 -44.29 -54.09 57.06
CA LEU A 176 -44.95 -53.48 58.23
C LEU A 176 -46.47 -53.60 58.17
N ILE A 177 -47.09 -53.45 56.99
CA ILE A 177 -48.54 -53.67 56.80
C ILE A 177 -48.91 -55.13 57.08
N SER A 178 -48.09 -56.11 56.66
CA SER A 178 -48.30 -57.53 57.03
C SER A 178 -48.24 -57.71 58.55
N ILE A 179 -47.17 -57.24 59.20
CA ILE A 179 -47.01 -57.37 60.66
C ILE A 179 -48.16 -56.71 61.42
N ILE A 180 -48.68 -55.57 60.96
CA ILE A 180 -49.86 -54.92 61.54
C ILE A 180 -51.13 -55.77 61.34
N SER A 181 -51.30 -56.43 60.19
CA SER A 181 -52.38 -57.38 59.93
C SER A 181 -52.28 -58.64 60.79
N ASP A 182 -51.07 -59.17 60.97
CA ASP A 182 -50.78 -60.35 61.78
C ASP A 182 -51.02 -60.06 63.27
N LEU A 183 -50.56 -58.90 63.77
CA LEU A 183 -50.86 -58.41 65.13
C LEU A 183 -52.36 -58.11 65.32
N GLY A 184 -53.05 -57.60 64.30
CA GLY A 184 -54.50 -57.43 64.33
C GLY A 184 -55.24 -58.77 64.44
N SER A 185 -54.77 -59.78 63.72
CA SER A 185 -55.30 -61.15 63.76
C SER A 185 -55.01 -61.84 65.11
N LEU A 186 -53.80 -61.69 65.64
CA LEU A 186 -53.42 -62.18 66.98
C LEU A 186 -54.21 -61.47 68.10
N ARG A 187 -54.50 -60.17 67.95
CA ARG A 187 -55.38 -59.43 68.87
C ARG A 187 -56.84 -59.92 68.78
N LEU A 188 -57.31 -60.36 67.62
CA LEU A 188 -58.62 -60.98 67.48
C LEU A 188 -58.65 -62.33 68.24
N ILE A 189 -57.68 -63.20 67.97
CA ILE A 189 -57.56 -64.53 68.59
C ILE A 189 -57.41 -64.45 70.12
N THR A 190 -56.56 -63.55 70.64
CA THR A 190 -56.38 -63.39 72.10
C THR A 190 -57.59 -62.75 72.77
N LYS A 191 -58.34 -61.88 72.08
CA LYS A 191 -59.62 -61.34 72.58
C LYS A 191 -60.71 -62.41 72.67
N ASP A 192 -60.61 -63.48 71.89
CA ASP A 192 -61.48 -64.66 72.02
C ASP A 192 -60.99 -65.67 73.09
N THR A 193 -59.84 -65.41 73.75
CA THR A 193 -59.23 -66.34 74.72
C THR A 193 -59.31 -65.87 76.18
N GLU A 194 -59.34 -64.57 76.47
CA GLU A 194 -59.56 -64.05 77.84
C GLU A 194 -60.63 -62.96 77.94
N ALA A 195 -61.68 -63.28 78.71
CA ALA A 195 -62.48 -62.36 79.53
C ALA A 195 -62.52 -63.01 80.94
N GLU A 196 -62.08 -62.36 82.01
CA GLU A 196 -62.77 -61.32 82.80
C GLU A 196 -61.75 -60.73 83.84
N PRO A 197 -62.05 -59.74 84.72
CA PRO A 197 -61.21 -58.54 84.76
C PRO A 197 -60.48 -58.28 86.09
N SER A 198 -59.58 -57.29 86.10
CA SER A 198 -59.27 -56.53 87.32
C SER A 198 -58.79 -55.08 87.07
N HIS A 199 -59.11 -54.22 88.03
CA HIS A 199 -58.76 -52.80 88.21
C HIS A 199 -58.25 -52.66 89.67
N PRO A 200 -57.71 -51.51 90.13
CA PRO A 200 -57.18 -50.32 89.44
C PRO A 200 -55.75 -49.96 89.94
N GLY A 201 -55.22 -48.76 89.60
CA GLY A 201 -54.19 -48.11 90.43
C GLY A 201 -53.18 -47.21 89.70
N THR A 202 -53.31 -45.88 89.86
CA THR A 202 -52.21 -44.91 89.67
C THR A 202 -51.33 -44.85 90.92
N PRO A 203 -50.05 -44.47 90.78
CA PRO A 203 -49.73 -43.12 91.26
C PRO A 203 -48.85 -42.27 90.33
N ASP A 204 -48.94 -40.97 90.58
CA ASP A 204 -48.16 -39.85 90.04
C ASP A 204 -46.69 -39.87 90.49
N LEU A 205 -45.78 -39.29 89.68
CA LEU A 205 -44.49 -38.69 90.08
C LEU A 205 -43.74 -38.16 88.84
N ASP A 206 -43.99 -36.91 88.44
CA ASP A 206 -43.11 -36.19 87.49
C ASP A 206 -42.58 -34.90 88.15
N ALA A 207 -41.42 -35.02 88.80
CA ALA A 207 -40.90 -34.01 89.73
C ALA A 207 -39.52 -33.47 89.34
N ALA A 208 -39.54 -32.25 88.80
CA ALA A 208 -38.55 -31.19 88.98
C ALA A 208 -37.06 -31.41 88.57
N THR A 209 -36.66 -30.63 87.57
CA THR A 209 -35.42 -29.79 87.53
C THR A 209 -34.03 -30.42 87.70
N SER A 210 -33.30 -30.47 86.58
CA SER A 210 -31.93 -29.91 86.44
C SER A 210 -31.80 -29.41 84.99
N GLU A 211 -31.39 -28.18 84.65
CA GLU A 211 -30.33 -27.29 85.16
C GLU A 211 -28.90 -27.84 85.02
N MET A 212 -27.95 -26.95 84.69
CA MET A 212 -26.50 -27.20 84.47
C MET A 212 -26.12 -28.02 83.21
N ASP A 213 -25.02 -27.73 82.49
CA ASP A 213 -24.18 -26.51 82.50
C ASP A 213 -23.48 -26.22 81.15
N VAL A 214 -23.55 -24.95 80.74
CA VAL A 214 -22.50 -24.08 80.19
C VAL A 214 -21.28 -24.64 79.39
N SER A 215 -21.03 -23.95 78.25
CA SER A 215 -19.73 -23.60 77.62
C SER A 215 -19.07 -24.43 76.50
N ARG A 216 -18.77 -23.69 75.42
CA ARG A 216 -17.48 -23.59 74.68
C ARG A 216 -17.06 -24.80 73.79
N LEU A 217 -16.38 -24.60 72.64
CA LEU A 217 -15.69 -23.43 72.09
C LEU A 217 -16.07 -23.14 70.62
N SER A 218 -16.15 -21.85 70.25
CA SER A 218 -15.70 -21.34 68.94
C SER A 218 -14.23 -20.87 69.08
N PRO A 219 -13.42 -20.84 68.01
CA PRO A 219 -13.35 -19.67 67.12
C PRO A 219 -13.23 -20.01 65.61
N ALA A 220 -13.95 -19.33 64.70
CA ALA A 220 -13.55 -18.11 63.94
C ALA A 220 -12.62 -18.41 62.71
N VAL A 221 -12.48 -17.57 61.67
CA VAL A 221 -12.72 -16.11 61.50
C VAL A 221 -13.08 -15.74 60.05
N ALA A 222 -13.94 -14.70 59.88
CA ALA A 222 -14.03 -13.75 58.74
C ALA A 222 -14.40 -14.30 57.31
N ALA A 223 -14.91 -13.50 56.35
CA ALA A 223 -15.13 -12.04 56.31
C ALA A 223 -16.28 -11.59 55.35
N LEU A 224 -17.03 -10.56 55.77
CA LEU A 224 -17.54 -9.37 55.02
C LEU A 224 -18.62 -9.46 53.90
N ASN A 225 -19.56 -8.49 54.00
CA ASN A 225 -20.44 -7.85 53.00
C ASN A 225 -21.64 -8.69 52.46
N GLU A 226 -22.93 -8.27 52.47
CA GLU A 226 -23.63 -6.96 52.29
C GLU A 226 -23.43 -6.38 50.86
N ASP A 227 -24.37 -6.56 49.92
CA ASP A 227 -25.74 -5.99 49.78
C ASP A 227 -25.75 -4.71 48.93
N ASP A 228 -26.35 -4.77 47.74
CA ASP A 228 -27.26 -3.74 47.21
C ASP A 228 -28.12 -4.32 46.04
N GLU A 229 -29.30 -3.74 45.80
CA GLU A 229 -30.21 -4.07 44.69
C GLU A 229 -30.43 -2.85 43.75
N LYS A 230 -31.32 -2.97 42.75
CA LYS A 230 -31.83 -1.95 41.79
C LYS A 230 -31.04 -1.77 40.48
N GLU A 231 -31.65 -1.33 39.37
CA GLU A 231 -33.09 -1.13 39.05
C GLU A 231 -33.37 -1.50 37.57
N GLU A 232 -34.65 -1.59 37.19
CA GLU A 232 -35.08 -1.77 35.78
C GLU A 232 -34.98 -0.46 34.97
N GLY A 233 -34.94 -0.51 33.63
CA GLY A 233 -35.17 0.71 32.83
C GLY A 233 -34.90 0.68 31.32
N GLU A 234 -35.99 0.52 30.55
CA GLU A 234 -36.30 1.27 29.30
C GLU A 234 -35.62 0.91 27.95
N GLU A 235 -36.32 1.25 26.85
CA GLU A 235 -36.10 0.82 25.46
C GLU A 235 -35.93 2.02 24.50
N GLY A 236 -35.42 1.79 23.27
CA GLY A 236 -35.43 2.74 22.15
C GLY A 236 -34.17 2.57 21.27
N GLU A 237 -34.22 1.94 20.09
CA GLU A 237 -34.82 2.38 18.80
C GLU A 237 -34.15 3.60 18.13
N LYS A 238 -33.29 3.31 17.13
CA LYS A 238 -32.91 4.18 15.98
C LYS A 238 -32.11 5.46 16.40
N GLU A 239 -31.41 6.18 15.53
CA GLU A 239 -31.42 6.31 14.07
C GLU A 239 -30.00 6.73 13.62
N GLU A 240 -29.40 6.07 12.62
CA GLU A 240 -28.19 6.58 11.95
C GLU A 240 -28.50 6.89 10.49
N GLY A 241 -28.40 8.17 10.12
CA GLY A 241 -28.73 8.67 8.81
C GLY A 241 -27.73 9.74 8.35
N GLU A 242 -27.26 9.55 7.12
CA GLU A 242 -26.60 10.53 6.26
C GLU A 242 -25.24 11.10 6.73
N ALA A 243 -24.53 11.67 5.76
CA ALA A 243 -23.18 12.21 5.91
C ALA A 243 -23.14 13.62 5.32
N GLU A 244 -22.26 14.47 5.85
CA GLU A 244 -21.76 15.60 5.08
C GLU A 244 -20.31 15.93 5.44
N GLU A 245 -19.66 16.73 4.60
CA GLU A 245 -18.23 17.00 4.63
C GLU A 245 -17.83 18.05 5.69
N GLY A 246 -16.58 17.99 6.15
CA GLY A 246 -16.11 18.85 7.24
C GLY A 246 -14.60 18.95 7.33
N GLU A 247 -13.94 19.45 6.28
CA GLU A 247 -12.50 19.73 6.36
C GLU A 247 -12.17 20.73 7.47
N LYS A 248 -11.31 20.30 8.40
CA LYS A 248 -10.34 21.16 9.08
C LYS A 248 -9.20 20.32 9.62
N ARG A 249 -8.06 20.37 8.93
CA ARG A 249 -6.78 19.90 9.48
C ARG A 249 -6.35 20.87 10.56
N GLN A 250 -5.95 20.33 11.71
CA GLN A 250 -5.23 21.08 12.74
C GLN A 250 -3.95 20.30 13.05
N GLU A 251 -2.81 20.84 12.61
CA GLU A 251 -1.50 20.20 12.68
C GLU A 251 -0.76 20.67 13.94
N ASP A 252 -1.09 20.10 15.10
CA ASP A 252 -0.37 20.31 16.36
C ASP A 252 0.68 19.21 16.58
N GLY A 253 1.80 19.31 15.87
CA GLY A 253 2.92 18.37 15.95
C GLY A 253 3.76 18.51 17.21
N GLN A 254 3.33 17.91 18.33
CA GLN A 254 4.15 17.81 19.54
C GLN A 254 5.36 16.87 19.33
N SER A 255 6.56 17.37 19.60
CA SER A 255 7.79 16.56 19.60
C SER A 255 7.89 15.69 20.85
N SER A 256 8.55 14.54 20.72
CA SER A 256 9.06 13.76 21.84
C SER A 256 10.41 13.17 21.47
N ASP A 257 11.47 13.68 22.11
CA ASP A 257 12.86 13.35 21.76
C ASP A 257 13.31 11.94 22.20
N ASP A 258 14.39 11.49 21.57
CA ASP A 258 15.35 10.48 22.05
C ASP A 258 14.83 9.20 22.76
N ILE A 259 14.58 8.16 21.96
CA ILE A 259 14.66 6.76 22.42
C ILE A 259 15.81 6.05 21.66
N PRO A 260 16.92 5.67 22.32
CA PRO A 260 18.04 5.01 21.63
C PRO A 260 17.71 3.55 21.29
N LEU A 261 17.48 3.29 19.99
CA LEU A 261 17.03 2.01 19.41
C LEU A 261 18.08 0.85 19.41
N SER A 262 19.01 0.82 20.37
CA SER A 262 20.18 -0.08 20.36
C SER A 262 20.16 -1.24 21.36
N THR A 263 19.15 -1.36 22.24
CA THR A 263 19.22 -2.20 23.46
C THR A 263 18.19 -3.33 23.59
N THR A 264 17.45 -3.69 22.53
CA THR A 264 16.48 -4.82 22.56
C THR A 264 16.61 -5.83 21.39
N LEU A 265 17.82 -6.03 20.86
CA LEU A 265 18.08 -7.12 19.91
C LEU A 265 18.17 -8.49 20.59
N ASN A 266 17.56 -9.51 19.98
CA ASN A 266 17.40 -10.85 20.53
C ASN A 266 18.77 -11.54 20.79
N PRO A 267 19.11 -11.91 22.05
CA PRO A 267 20.41 -12.48 22.42
C PRO A 267 20.66 -13.91 21.89
N ARG A 268 19.69 -14.51 21.19
CA ARG A 268 19.84 -15.82 20.51
C ARG A 268 20.06 -15.68 19.00
N ALA A 269 20.08 -14.47 18.46
CA ALA A 269 20.40 -14.22 17.05
C ALA A 269 21.86 -14.58 16.76
N ARG A 270 22.10 -15.48 15.79
CA ARG A 270 23.46 -15.83 15.35
C ARG A 270 24.01 -14.76 14.41
N ILE A 271 25.18 -14.23 14.75
CA ILE A 271 25.91 -13.26 13.92
C ILE A 271 26.25 -13.91 12.57
N PHE A 272 25.89 -13.24 11.48
CA PHE A 272 26.20 -13.69 10.12
C PHE A 272 27.67 -13.41 9.78
N VAL A 273 28.51 -14.45 9.86
CA VAL A 273 29.92 -14.37 9.45
C VAL A 273 30.02 -14.64 7.95
N LEU A 274 30.28 -13.58 7.18
CA LEU A 274 30.58 -13.65 5.74
C LEU A 274 31.95 -14.33 5.52
N SER A 275 31.94 -15.66 5.34
CA SER A 275 33.14 -16.46 5.10
C SER A 275 33.72 -16.20 3.70
N ARG A 276 34.62 -15.22 3.61
CA ARG A 276 35.24 -14.75 2.37
C ARG A 276 36.43 -15.61 1.96
N ASN A 277 36.19 -16.85 1.50
CA ASN A 277 37.22 -17.72 0.94
C ASN A 277 36.67 -18.73 -0.09
N SER A 278 36.80 -18.41 -1.39
CA SER A 278 36.87 -19.39 -2.47
C SER A 278 37.65 -18.81 -3.65
N ALA A 279 38.47 -19.63 -4.30
CA ALA A 279 39.35 -19.22 -5.41
C ALA A 279 38.67 -19.43 -6.78
N PRO A 280 39.04 -18.68 -7.83
CA PRO A 280 38.44 -18.81 -9.15
C PRO A 280 38.84 -20.14 -9.83
N VAL A 281 37.85 -20.83 -10.40
CA VAL A 281 38.05 -22.04 -11.21
C VAL A 281 38.15 -21.65 -12.68
N THR A 282 39.21 -22.08 -13.36
CA THR A 282 39.41 -21.89 -14.81
C THR A 282 38.76 -23.01 -15.62
N PRO A 283 38.11 -22.71 -16.77
CA PRO A 283 37.55 -23.73 -17.65
C PRO A 283 38.61 -24.30 -18.62
N PRO A 284 38.56 -25.60 -18.97
CA PRO A 284 39.46 -26.21 -19.96
C PRO A 284 38.98 -25.97 -21.41
N PRO A 285 39.90 -25.90 -22.39
CA PRO A 285 39.54 -25.79 -23.80
C PRO A 285 39.01 -27.12 -24.36
N ARG A 286 37.99 -27.03 -25.24
CA ARG A 286 37.49 -28.18 -26.03
C ARG A 286 38.48 -28.53 -27.14
N SER A 287 38.83 -29.82 -27.26
CA SER A 287 39.47 -30.36 -28.47
C SER A 287 38.43 -30.86 -29.47
N HIS A 288 38.65 -30.61 -30.75
CA HIS A 288 37.86 -31.18 -31.85
C HIS A 288 38.58 -32.38 -32.44
N PHE A 289 37.93 -33.54 -32.50
CA PHE A 289 38.37 -34.69 -33.28
C PHE A 289 37.17 -35.49 -33.80
N ASN A 290 37.02 -35.50 -35.13
CA ASN A 290 36.28 -36.50 -35.93
C ASN A 290 37.33 -37.50 -36.46
N PRO A 291 37.03 -38.78 -36.76
CA PRO A 291 36.17 -39.10 -37.91
C PRO A 291 35.39 -40.46 -37.95
N THR A 292 34.38 -40.50 -38.83
CA THR A 292 33.91 -41.62 -39.71
C THR A 292 33.55 -43.03 -39.18
N GLY A 293 32.37 -43.52 -39.62
CA GLY A 293 32.01 -44.96 -39.77
C GLY A 293 30.74 -45.36 -38.99
N SER A 294 29.52 -45.49 -39.54
CA SER A 294 28.97 -46.36 -40.62
C SER A 294 28.39 -47.71 -40.14
N GLY A 295 27.07 -47.81 -39.94
CA GLY A 295 26.36 -49.09 -39.60
C GLY A 295 24.85 -48.91 -39.24
N PRO A 296 23.89 -49.59 -39.92
CA PRO A 296 22.42 -49.44 -39.70
C PRO A 296 21.70 -50.80 -39.40
N PRO A 297 20.35 -50.98 -39.52
CA PRO A 297 19.17 -50.15 -39.12
C PRO A 297 18.05 -50.94 -38.35
N SER A 298 17.03 -50.24 -37.80
CA SER A 298 15.61 -50.70 -37.81
C SER A 298 14.58 -49.66 -37.30
N MET A 299 13.48 -49.52 -38.07
CA MET A 299 12.04 -49.55 -37.68
C MET A 299 11.66 -49.00 -36.26
N VAL A 300 10.77 -48.02 -36.04
CA VAL A 300 9.35 -47.79 -36.47
C VAL A 300 8.95 -46.33 -36.04
N SER A 301 8.01 -45.55 -36.60
CA SER A 301 7.40 -45.36 -37.95
C SER A 301 6.44 -44.13 -37.95
N HIS A 302 5.86 -43.77 -39.11
CA HIS A 302 4.75 -42.82 -39.36
C HIS A 302 4.93 -41.29 -39.15
N HIS A 303 4.12 -40.54 -39.92
CA HIS A 303 4.17 -39.09 -40.23
C HIS A 303 2.71 -38.64 -40.53
N PRO A 304 2.31 -37.36 -40.40
CA PRO A 304 2.54 -36.44 -41.53
C PRO A 304 2.84 -34.96 -41.19
N GLN A 305 3.67 -34.37 -42.05
CA GLN A 305 3.72 -32.98 -42.55
C GLN A 305 2.68 -31.95 -42.07
N SER A 306 3.19 -30.75 -41.75
CA SER A 306 2.74 -29.49 -42.35
C SER A 306 3.97 -28.64 -42.70
N LYS A 307 3.87 -27.76 -43.72
CA LYS A 307 4.95 -26.91 -44.23
C LYS A 307 4.54 -25.45 -44.33
N SER A 308 5.45 -24.57 -43.93
CA SER A 308 5.61 -23.15 -44.30
C SER A 308 6.86 -22.71 -43.51
N ASP A 309 8.06 -22.65 -44.07
CA ASP A 309 8.47 -22.05 -45.37
C ASP A 309 7.96 -20.60 -45.45
N ASP A 310 8.74 -19.66 -44.89
CA ASP A 310 8.88 -18.26 -45.35
C ASP A 310 10.15 -17.66 -44.71
N ASP A 311 11.27 -17.78 -45.43
CA ASP A 311 12.53 -17.10 -45.08
C ASP A 311 12.43 -15.61 -45.43
N ILE A 312 12.76 -14.74 -44.46
CA ILE A 312 13.15 -13.35 -44.76
C ILE A 312 14.53 -13.09 -44.17
N GLU A 313 15.51 -13.63 -44.88
CA GLU A 313 16.85 -13.04 -44.97
C GLU A 313 16.74 -11.60 -45.50
N MET A 314 17.66 -10.72 -45.05
CA MET A 314 18.26 -9.55 -45.73
C MET A 314 18.45 -8.37 -44.77
N GLY A 315 19.66 -7.79 -44.77
CA GLY A 315 19.89 -6.45 -44.18
C GLY A 315 21.04 -6.33 -43.18
N GLU A 316 22.27 -6.69 -43.57
CA GLU A 316 23.44 -6.11 -42.89
C GLU A 316 23.50 -4.60 -43.17
N LEU A 317 23.51 -3.77 -42.13
CA LEU A 317 23.84 -2.34 -42.23
C LEU A 317 25.04 -2.03 -41.33
N ALA A 318 26.22 -2.13 -41.91
CA ALA A 318 27.41 -1.50 -41.36
C ALA A 318 27.42 -0.01 -41.74
N GLU A 319 27.45 0.88 -40.76
CA GLU A 319 27.88 2.28 -40.98
C GLU A 319 28.86 2.69 -39.89
N GLU A 320 30.09 3.03 -40.30
CA GLU A 320 31.17 3.43 -39.41
C GLU A 320 30.98 4.89 -38.94
N ARG A 321 31.31 5.20 -37.68
CA ARG A 321 31.49 6.59 -37.24
C ARG A 321 32.77 6.77 -36.42
N GLU A 322 33.71 7.47 -37.05
CA GLU A 322 35.05 7.80 -36.54
C GLU A 322 35.05 8.64 -35.23
N PRO A 323 35.90 8.31 -34.24
CA PRO A 323 36.00 9.07 -32.99
C PRO A 323 36.89 10.33 -33.14
N LEU A 324 36.26 11.48 -33.40
CA LEU A 324 36.98 12.76 -33.47
C LEU A 324 37.60 13.16 -32.11
N ARG A 325 38.89 13.47 -32.15
CA ARG A 325 39.73 13.75 -30.99
C ARG A 325 39.63 15.22 -30.54
N VAL A 326 39.37 15.45 -29.27
CA VAL A 326 39.70 16.71 -28.58
C VAL A 326 40.59 16.40 -27.37
N LYS A 327 41.62 17.23 -27.13
CA LYS A 327 42.58 17.09 -26.02
C LYS A 327 42.72 18.40 -25.25
N LYS A 328 43.07 18.26 -23.96
CA LYS A 328 43.20 19.30 -22.91
C LYS A 328 41.83 19.74 -22.33
N LYS A 329 41.74 20.12 -21.05
CA LYS A 329 42.80 20.44 -20.07
C LYS A 329 42.49 19.92 -18.65
N LEU A 330 43.54 19.65 -17.86
CA LEU A 330 43.46 19.24 -16.45
C LEU A 330 42.98 20.38 -15.52
N ARG A 331 42.08 20.03 -14.58
CA ARG A 331 41.85 20.56 -13.20
C ARG A 331 40.65 19.76 -12.66
N ARG A 332 40.70 18.77 -11.75
CA ARG A 332 41.48 18.49 -10.52
C ARG A 332 41.25 19.52 -9.41
N GLU A 333 40.79 19.02 -8.26
CA GLU A 333 40.58 19.71 -6.97
C GLU A 333 39.47 20.80 -6.98
N GLU A 334 38.59 20.90 -5.97
CA GLU A 334 38.30 20.02 -4.81
C GLU A 334 36.97 20.48 -4.15
N LEU A 335 36.46 19.73 -3.16
CA LEU A 335 35.37 20.09 -2.22
C LEU A 335 33.95 20.24 -2.87
N GLU A 336 32.82 19.86 -2.27
CA GLU A 336 32.37 19.84 -0.87
C GLU A 336 32.00 21.23 -0.31
N GLU A 337 30.78 21.67 -0.61
CA GLU A 337 30.04 22.65 0.20
C GLU A 337 28.55 22.45 -0.07
N GLY A 338 27.77 22.25 0.99
CA GLY A 338 26.35 21.90 0.92
C GLY A 338 25.63 22.31 2.19
N GLU A 339 25.44 23.61 2.35
CA GLU A 339 24.66 24.25 3.43
C GLU A 339 23.63 25.18 2.76
N ALA A 340 22.34 24.93 3.02
CA ALA A 340 21.53 25.64 4.02
C ALA A 340 21.15 27.05 3.57
N SER A 341 19.87 27.23 3.21
CA SER A 341 19.29 28.56 3.03
C SER A 341 18.92 29.15 4.40
N ASP A 342 19.31 30.40 4.63
CA ASP A 342 19.00 31.15 5.85
C ASP A 342 17.60 31.75 5.75
N GLU A 343 16.63 31.15 6.47
CA GLU A 343 15.29 31.69 6.65
C GLU A 343 15.25 32.63 7.87
N SER A 344 15.83 33.83 7.75
CA SER A 344 15.70 34.87 8.78
C SER A 344 15.54 36.29 8.21
N SER A 345 14.29 36.74 8.08
CA SER A 345 14.00 38.18 7.91
C SER A 345 12.62 38.57 8.46
N GLU A 346 12.67 39.06 9.70
CA GLU A 346 11.77 40.03 10.35
C GLU A 346 10.50 40.46 9.58
N LEU A 347 9.33 40.04 10.07
CA LEU A 347 8.13 40.88 10.05
C LEU A 347 7.51 40.90 11.46
N SER A 348 7.13 42.08 11.95
CA SER A 348 6.64 42.28 13.31
C SER A 348 5.16 42.69 13.31
N ASP A 349 4.33 41.97 14.04
CA ASP A 349 2.96 42.38 14.32
C ASP A 349 2.92 43.43 15.46
N PRO A 350 2.31 44.61 15.24
CA PRO A 350 1.88 45.49 16.32
C PRO A 350 0.51 45.03 16.88
N PRO A 351 0.18 45.34 18.14
CA PRO A 351 -1.09 44.90 18.76
C PRO A 351 -2.30 45.72 18.29
N ASP A 352 -3.48 45.07 18.33
CA ASP A 352 -4.80 45.71 18.19
C ASP A 352 -5.17 46.56 19.43
N ASP A 353 -6.03 47.57 19.23
CA ASP A 353 -6.65 48.48 20.23
C ASP A 353 -8.11 48.81 19.81
#